data_AF-A0A8I0P7Y2-F1
#
_entry.id   AF-A0A8I0P7Y2-F1
#
_cell.length_a   1.000
_cell.length_b   1.000
_cell.length_c   1.000
_cell.angle_alpha   90.00
_cell.angle_beta   90.00
_cell.angle_gamma   90.00
#
_symmetry.space_group_name_H-M   'P 1'
#
loop_
_entity.id
_entity.type
_entity.pdbx_description
1 polymer ?
#
loop_
_entity_poly.entity_id
_entity_poly.type
_entity_poly.pdbx_seq_one_letter_code
_entity_poly.pdbx_strand_id
1 'polypeptide(L)'
;MQTHAAGWAQRALDVFDAPACSLRSGDAYTLSGCSQTHFVVAMTDRAGESHTDVLLYLPAEERVTDVRVRRDRLVTIQRPRPGAVPNPPAS
;
A
#
# COMPACT_ATOMS: atom_id res chain seq x y z
N MET A 1 -1.30 2.33 -15.50
CA MET A 1 -1.07 1.90 -14.10
C MET A 1 0.41 1.76 -13.76
N GLN A 2 1.26 1.18 -14.63
CA GLN A 2 2.72 1.10 -14.41
C GLN A 2 3.38 2.45 -14.08
N THR A 3 2.98 3.56 -14.72
CA THR A 3 3.51 4.91 -14.44
C THR A 3 3.26 5.36 -13.00
N HIS A 4 2.14 4.94 -12.40
CA HIS A 4 1.84 5.22 -11.00
C HIS A 4 2.74 4.39 -10.07
N ALA A 5 3.03 3.12 -10.39
CA ALA A 5 3.93 2.27 -9.61
C ALA A 5 5.40 2.74 -9.71
N ALA A 6 5.86 3.20 -10.88
CA ALA A 6 7.20 3.77 -11.05
C ALA A 6 7.38 5.07 -10.25
N GLY A 7 6.33 5.90 -10.15
CA GLY A 7 6.35 7.12 -9.35
C GLY A 7 6.46 6.89 -7.84
N TRP A 8 6.24 5.66 -7.36
CA TRP A 8 6.43 5.32 -5.95
C TRP A 8 7.88 5.07 -5.56
N ALA A 9 8.67 4.47 -6.44
CA ALA A 9 10.07 4.16 -6.17
C ALA A 9 10.91 5.43 -5.89
N GLN A 10 10.43 6.60 -6.33
CA GLN A 10 11.12 7.89 -6.20
C GLN A 10 10.68 8.74 -4.99
N ARG A 11 9.73 8.28 -4.16
CA ARG A 11 9.23 9.06 -3.02
C ARG A 11 9.94 8.67 -1.73
N ALA A 12 10.10 9.63 -0.83
CA ALA A 12 10.47 9.33 0.56
C ALA A 12 9.35 8.51 1.22
N LEU A 13 9.68 7.32 1.69
CA LEU A 13 8.74 6.38 2.31
C LEU A 13 8.96 6.33 3.82
N ASP A 14 7.86 6.40 4.58
CA ASP A 14 7.85 5.93 5.96
C ASP A 14 7.66 4.42 5.96
N VAL A 15 8.49 3.71 6.74
CA VAL A 15 8.41 2.26 6.90
C VAL A 15 8.17 1.95 8.36
N PHE A 16 7.06 1.28 8.67
CA PHE A 16 6.68 0.94 10.04
C PHE A 16 5.75 -0.28 10.07
N ASP A 17 5.75 -1.01 11.18
CA ASP A 17 4.81 -2.09 11.40
C ASP A 17 3.51 -1.57 12.01
N ALA A 18 2.37 -2.02 11.48
CA ALA A 18 1.06 -1.66 12.00
C ALA A 18 0.03 -2.76 11.69
N PRO A 19 -1.13 -2.76 12.38
CA PRO A 19 -2.25 -3.62 12.00
C PRO A 19 -2.74 -3.31 10.58
N ALA A 20 -3.22 -4.33 9.86
CA ALA A 20 -3.70 -4.20 8.48
C ALA A 20 -4.84 -3.18 8.31
N CYS A 21 -5.66 -2.94 9.36
CA CYS A 21 -6.67 -1.88 9.34
C CYS A 21 -6.08 -0.46 9.25
N SER A 22 -4.77 -0.30 9.42
CA SER A 22 -4.05 0.97 9.29
C SER A 22 -3.59 1.27 7.86
N LEU A 23 -3.76 0.33 6.92
CA LEU A 23 -3.44 0.53 5.51
C LEU A 23 -4.21 1.73 4.93
N ARG A 24 -3.71 2.29 3.84
CA ARG A 24 -4.32 3.38 3.07
C ARG A 24 -4.12 3.11 1.58
N SER A 25 -5.02 3.61 0.74
CA SER A 25 -4.76 3.73 -0.69
C SER A 25 -3.44 4.46 -0.90
N GLY A 26 -2.55 3.90 -1.70
CA GLY A 26 -1.21 4.46 -1.85
C GLY A 26 -0.17 3.91 -0.87
N ASP A 27 -0.48 2.90 -0.05
CA ASP A 27 0.49 2.17 0.75
C ASP A 27 0.95 0.88 0.08
N ALA A 28 2.22 0.54 0.23
CA ALA A 28 2.71 -0.79 -0.10
C ALA A 28 2.87 -1.55 1.20
N TYR A 29 2.64 -2.85 1.19
CA TYR A 29 2.90 -3.66 2.36
C TYR A 29 3.46 -5.03 2.04
N THR A 30 4.16 -5.58 3.02
CA THR A 30 4.61 -6.96 3.06
C THR A 30 3.99 -7.67 4.24
N LEU A 31 3.47 -8.87 4.01
CA LEU A 31 3.07 -9.78 5.07
C LEU A 31 4.30 -10.50 5.60
N SER A 32 4.44 -10.62 6.91
CA SER A 32 5.50 -11.41 7.52
C SER A 32 5.52 -12.83 6.92
N GLY A 33 6.67 -13.24 6.37
CA GLY A 33 6.86 -14.52 5.68
C GLY A 33 6.55 -14.51 4.18
N CYS A 34 6.13 -13.38 3.61
CA CYS A 34 5.95 -13.20 2.18
C CYS A 34 6.94 -12.16 1.63
N SER A 35 7.74 -12.54 0.62
CA SER A 35 8.69 -11.65 -0.05
C SER A 35 8.03 -10.74 -1.10
N GLN A 36 6.75 -10.97 -1.42
CA GLN A 36 6.03 -10.16 -2.39
C GLN A 36 5.58 -8.83 -1.76
N THR A 37 5.83 -7.75 -2.50
CA THR A 37 5.32 -6.41 -2.17
C THR A 37 3.95 -6.23 -2.82
N HIS A 38 2.99 -5.78 -2.02
CA HIS A 38 1.60 -5.59 -2.44
C HIS A 38 1.26 -4.09 -2.42
N PHE A 39 0.77 -3.55 -3.53
CA PHE A 39 0.43 -2.12 -3.63
C PHE A 39 -1.07 -1.93 -3.43
N VAL A 40 -1.45 -1.19 -2.39
CA VAL A 40 -2.85 -0.91 -2.07
C VAL A 40 -3.41 0.12 -3.03
N VAL A 41 -4.35 -0.32 -3.86
CA VAL A 41 -5.10 0.52 -4.80
C VAL A 41 -6.27 1.18 -4.08
N ALA A 42 -7.05 0.36 -3.39
CA ALA A 42 -8.23 0.79 -2.66
C ALA A 42 -8.48 -0.14 -1.48
N MET A 43 -9.30 0.30 -0.55
CA MET A 43 -9.67 -0.48 0.61
C MET A 43 -11.03 -0.10 1.13
N THR A 44 -11.73 -1.11 1.63
CA THR A 44 -13.01 -0.95 2.30
C THR A 44 -12.87 -1.49 3.71
N ASP A 45 -12.88 -0.58 4.68
CA ASP A 45 -12.83 -0.93 6.08
C ASP A 45 -14.20 -0.70 6.71
N ARG A 46 -14.91 -1.78 7.04
CA ARG A 46 -16.23 -1.71 7.68
C ARG A 46 -16.05 -1.85 9.19
N ALA A 47 -16.46 -0.83 9.95
CA ALA A 47 -16.41 -0.87 11.41
C ALA A 47 -17.27 -2.05 11.92
N GLY A 48 -16.69 -2.87 12.80
CA GLY A 48 -17.35 -4.07 13.37
C GLY A 48 -17.00 -5.38 12.67
N GLU A 49 -16.40 -5.35 11.47
CA GLU A 49 -15.90 -6.55 10.81
C GLU A 49 -14.53 -6.97 11.35
N SER A 50 -14.25 -8.28 11.31
CA SER A 50 -12.93 -8.82 11.72
C SER A 50 -11.85 -8.67 10.64
N HIS A 51 -12.22 -8.23 9.44
CA HIS A 51 -11.35 -8.13 8.29
C HIS A 51 -11.48 -6.77 7.59
N THR A 52 -10.44 -6.40 6.86
CA THR A 52 -10.43 -5.29 5.91
C THR A 52 -10.33 -5.88 4.50
N ASP A 53 -11.19 -5.44 3.59
CA ASP A 53 -11.14 -5.81 2.18
C ASP A 53 -10.20 -4.83 1.45
N VAL A 54 -9.22 -5.37 0.72
CA VAL A 54 -8.13 -4.60 0.12
C VAL A 54 -7.98 -4.98 -1.35
N LEU A 55 -8.06 -3.99 -2.22
CA LEU A 55 -7.74 -4.12 -3.64
C LEU A 55 -6.24 -3.87 -3.85
N LEU A 56 -5.55 -4.87 -4.38
CA LEU A 56 -4.10 -4.88 -4.53
C LEU A 56 -3.68 -4.91 -5.99
N TYR A 57 -2.61 -4.19 -6.30
CA TYR A 57 -1.81 -4.45 -7.48
C TYR A 57 -0.58 -5.29 -7.11
N LEU A 58 -0.38 -6.38 -7.86
CA LEU A 58 0.74 -7.32 -7.73
C LEU A 58 1.68 -7.10 -8.92
N PRO A 59 2.83 -6.42 -8.76
CA PRO A 59 3.70 -6.12 -9.90
C PRO A 59 4.30 -7.38 -10.53
N ALA A 60 4.64 -8.38 -9.71
CA ALA A 60 5.21 -9.63 -10.18
C ALA A 60 4.27 -10.43 -11.10
N GLU A 61 2.96 -10.17 -11.00
CA GLU A 61 1.92 -10.85 -11.78
C GLU A 61 1.19 -9.90 -12.74
N GLU A 62 1.60 -8.62 -12.76
CA GLU A 62 0.92 -7.52 -13.47
C GLU A 62 -0.62 -7.53 -13.32
N ARG A 63 -1.12 -7.90 -12.14
CA ARG A 63 -2.55 -8.14 -11.90
C ARG A 63 -3.09 -7.29 -10.76
N VAL A 64 -4.37 -6.93 -10.85
CA VAL A 64 -5.16 -6.39 -9.74
C VAL A 64 -6.02 -7.50 -9.14
N THR A 65 -6.03 -7.64 -7.81
CA THR A 65 -6.79 -8.67 -7.10
C THR A 65 -7.39 -8.12 -5.81
N ASP A 66 -8.55 -8.64 -5.42
CA ASP A 66 -9.17 -8.35 -4.12
C ASP A 66 -8.73 -9.40 -3.10
N VAL A 67 -8.34 -8.95 -1.91
CA VAL A 67 -8.01 -9.84 -0.80
C VAL A 67 -8.64 -9.35 0.50
N ARG A 68 -8.94 -10.32 1.36
CA ARG A 68 -9.44 -10.08 2.71
C ARG A 68 -8.33 -10.35 3.72
N VAL A 69 -7.99 -9.34 4.52
CA VAL A 69 -6.93 -9.44 5.54
C VAL A 69 -7.54 -9.22 6.92
N ARG A 70 -7.17 -10.03 7.92
CA ARG A 70 -7.61 -9.81 9.31
C ARG A 70 -7.16 -8.43 9.77
N ARG A 71 -8.06 -7.65 10.39
CA ARG A 71 -7.79 -6.26 10.80
C ARG A 71 -6.57 -6.10 11.69
N ASP A 72 -6.38 -7.04 12.61
CA ASP A 72 -5.31 -7.10 13.61
C ASP A 72 -4.01 -7.72 13.08
N ARG A 73 -3.99 -8.17 11.82
CA ARG A 73 -2.79 -8.77 11.22
C ARG A 73 -1.68 -7.72 11.16
N LEU A 74 -0.55 -8.00 11.78
CA LEU A 74 0.63 -7.15 11.67
C LEU A 74 1.20 -7.23 10.25
N VAL A 75 1.43 -6.06 9.66
CA VAL A 75 2.06 -5.88 8.34
C VAL A 75 3.09 -4.77 8.42
N THR A 76 4.13 -4.88 7.59
CA THR A 76 5.07 -3.78 7.39
C THR A 76 4.53 -2.88 6.30
N ILE A 77 4.21 -1.64 6.64
CA ILE A 77 3.64 -0.63 5.74
C ILE A 77 4.77 0.28 5.26
N GLN A 78 4.82 0.48 3.94
CA GLN A 78 5.59 1.52 3.28
C GLN A 78 4.62 2.58 2.77
N ARG A 79 4.66 3.77 3.36
CA ARG A 79 3.74 4.86 3.07
C ARG A 79 4.49 6.07 2.49
N PRO A 80 4.05 6.61 1.34
CA PRO A 80 4.59 7.86 0.83
C PRO A 80 4.39 9.01 1.82
N ARG A 81 5.47 9.73 2.17
CA ARG A 81 5.38 10.95 2.97
C ARG A 81 4.60 12.02 2.22
N PRO A 82 3.58 12.67 2.81
CA PRO A 82 3.00 13.87 2.25
C PRO A 82 4.05 15.00 2.33
N GLY A 83 4.68 15.34 1.19
CA GLY A 83 5.64 16.45 1.15
C GLY A 83 6.66 16.45 0.00
N ALA A 84 6.89 15.34 -0.71
CA ALA A 84 7.79 15.34 -1.87
C ALA A 84 6.99 15.54 -3.18
N VAL A 85 6.41 16.72 -3.35
CA VAL A 85 6.19 17.25 -4.71
C VAL A 85 7.55 17.74 -5.19
N PRO A 86 8.13 17.20 -6.28
CA PRO A 86 9.23 17.88 -6.94
C PRO A 86 8.71 19.26 -7.32
N ASN A 87 9.40 20.32 -6.92
CA ASN A 87 9.07 21.66 -7.42
C ASN A 87 8.96 21.58 -8.95
N PRO A 88 7.87 22.09 -9.58
CA PRO A 88 7.89 22.27 -11.02
C PRO A 88 9.10 23.16 -11.36
N PRO A 89 9.86 22.86 -12.43
CA PRO A 89 10.97 23.70 -12.83
C PRO A 89 10.44 25.13 -13.04
N ALA A 90 11.04 26.09 -12.33
CA ALA A 90 10.75 27.49 -12.53
C ALA A 90 10.92 27.81 -14.01
N SER A 91 9.84 28.26 -14.66
CA SER A 91 9.87 28.81 -16.02
C SER A 91 10.23 30.28 -15.97
#